data_AF-A0A0G0QM91-F1
#
_entry.id   AF-A0A0G0QM91-F1
#
_cell.length_a   1.000
_cell.length_b   1.000
_cell.length_c   1.000
_cell.angle_alpha   90.00
_cell.angle_beta   90.00
_cell.angle_gamma   90.00
#
_symmetry.space_group_name_H-M   'P 1'
#
loop_
_entity.id
_entity.type
_entity.pdbx_description
1 polymer ?
#
loop_
_entity_poly.entity_id
_entity_poly.type
_entity_poly.pdbx_seq_one_letter_code
_entity_poly.pdbx_strand_id
1 'polypeptide(L)'
;MCTLTLALLAFPVYAEQNNGQNTVEVKVTQRAEKRAEITANVTTRLKEKAYKEIDRRIASLSKLIEKIRAVKRLTESQKSTMASQVQAEIDSLTALRATIAGQTDIATIRTSVQSIVKSYRIYVLYIPKMTIIANADKILNLIEGEIATLTTKLQLRIDEAKSNGYAVDTMTSLMTQRKAKLESATTQANGAIAKVTPLTPDGWPGNKTELQAAREMLKVARKDINDAQKLANQVRVELKATKPRPTATP
;
A
#
# COMPACT_ATOMS: atom_id res chain seq x y z
N MET A 1 29.13 10.29 104.83
CA MET A 1 29.69 11.50 104.16
C MET A 1 31.09 11.18 103.68
N CYS A 2 31.49 11.77 102.54
CA CYS A 2 32.76 11.65 101.80
C CYS A 2 32.99 10.39 100.95
N THR A 3 32.68 10.58 99.67
CA THR A 3 33.12 9.86 98.47
C THR A 3 34.63 10.00 98.21
N LEU A 4 35.25 8.97 97.60
CA LEU A 4 36.31 9.16 96.61
C LEU A 4 36.41 7.95 95.65
N THR A 5 36.67 8.25 94.38
CA THR A 5 36.52 7.48 93.14
C THR A 5 37.90 7.10 92.54
N LEU A 6 38.01 5.96 91.83
CA LEU A 6 38.92 5.59 90.68
C LEU A 6 39.04 4.04 90.64
N ALA A 7 39.22 3.28 89.54
CA ALA A 7 39.34 3.50 88.10
C ALA A 7 39.10 2.16 87.35
N LEU A 8 38.70 2.30 86.08
CA LEU A 8 38.46 1.33 85.00
C LEU A 8 39.65 0.39 84.68
N LEU A 9 39.35 -0.84 84.23
CA LEU A 9 39.97 -1.46 83.04
C LEU A 9 38.95 -2.35 82.32
N ALA A 10 38.14 -1.74 81.44
CA ALA A 10 37.39 -2.46 80.41
C ALA A 10 38.22 -2.43 79.12
N PHE A 11 38.55 -3.60 78.58
CA PHE A 11 39.19 -3.72 77.28
C PHE A 11 38.25 -3.17 76.19
N PRO A 12 38.74 -2.37 75.23
CA PRO A 12 37.95 -1.99 74.08
C PRO A 12 37.70 -3.24 73.22
N VAL A 13 36.44 -3.66 73.15
CA VAL A 13 35.95 -4.47 72.03
C VAL A 13 36.11 -3.60 70.79
N TYR A 14 37.08 -3.93 69.96
CA TYR A 14 37.16 -3.36 68.61
C TYR A 14 35.92 -3.83 67.85
N ALA A 15 34.98 -2.91 67.65
CA ALA A 15 33.94 -3.04 66.64
C ALA A 15 34.61 -2.85 65.27
N GLU A 16 34.87 -3.96 64.58
CA GLU A 16 35.34 -3.94 63.19
C GLU A 16 34.17 -3.46 62.30
N GLN A 17 34.30 -2.26 61.74
CA GLN A 17 33.28 -1.65 60.87
C GLN A 17 33.15 -2.44 59.56
N ASN A 18 31.99 -3.08 59.38
CA ASN A 18 31.49 -3.69 58.13
C ASN A 18 31.18 -2.67 57.00
N ASN A 19 32.02 -1.64 56.81
CA ASN A 19 31.76 -0.54 55.87
C ASN A 19 32.02 -0.93 54.39
N GLY A 20 32.88 -1.93 54.16
CA GLY A 20 33.22 -2.42 52.81
C GLY A 20 32.16 -3.35 52.18
N GLN A 21 31.50 -4.20 52.99
CA GLN A 21 30.43 -5.09 52.48
C GLN A 21 29.17 -4.30 52.12
N ASN A 22 28.81 -3.32 52.96
CA ASN A 22 27.63 -2.48 52.78
C ASN A 22 27.70 -1.60 51.50
N THR A 23 28.90 -1.13 51.13
CA THR A 23 29.09 -0.32 49.90
C THR A 23 29.14 -1.15 48.62
N VAL A 24 29.57 -2.41 48.68
CA VAL A 24 29.52 -3.33 47.53
C VAL A 24 28.09 -3.80 47.29
N GLU A 25 27.36 -4.16 48.35
CA GLU A 25 25.97 -4.59 48.27
C GLU A 25 25.08 -3.50 47.66
N VAL A 26 25.17 -2.25 48.14
CA VAL A 26 24.46 -1.08 47.58
C VAL A 26 24.78 -0.85 46.10
N LYS A 27 26.04 -1.00 45.68
CA LYS A 27 26.42 -0.85 44.25
C LYS A 27 25.86 -1.98 43.39
N VAL A 28 25.71 -3.19 43.93
CA VAL A 28 25.16 -4.34 43.20
C VAL A 28 23.64 -4.18 43.02
N THR A 29 22.91 -3.75 44.04
CA THR A 29 21.46 -3.44 43.96
C THR A 29 21.18 -2.32 42.98
N GLN A 30 21.88 -1.19 43.05
CA GLN A 30 21.70 -0.08 42.10
C GLN A 30 21.94 -0.50 40.63
N ARG A 31 22.93 -1.37 40.40
CA ARG A 31 23.19 -1.92 39.06
C ARG A 31 22.08 -2.87 38.60
N ALA A 32 21.50 -3.66 39.51
CA ALA A 32 20.38 -4.55 39.21
C ALA A 32 19.10 -3.76 38.88
N GLU A 33 18.80 -2.72 39.67
CA GLU A 33 17.67 -1.80 39.43
C GLU A 33 17.80 -1.09 38.09
N LYS A 34 18.98 -0.53 37.79
CA LYS A 34 19.23 0.13 36.51
C LYS A 34 19.11 -0.83 35.32
N ARG A 35 19.54 -2.09 35.47
CA ARG A 35 19.34 -3.14 34.45
C ARG A 35 17.86 -3.48 34.27
N ALA A 36 17.10 -3.57 35.36
CA ALA A 36 15.66 -3.81 35.32
C ALA A 36 14.91 -2.65 34.62
N GLU A 37 15.27 -1.41 34.94
CA GLU A 37 14.73 -0.20 34.29
C GLU A 37 15.05 -0.18 32.79
N ILE A 38 16.30 -0.43 32.39
CA ILE A 38 16.68 -0.50 30.97
C ILE A 38 15.88 -1.60 30.26
N THR A 39 15.76 -2.77 30.88
CA THR A 39 15.00 -3.91 30.34
C THR A 39 13.54 -3.53 30.13
N ALA A 40 12.90 -2.93 31.13
CA ALA A 40 11.52 -2.45 31.04
C ALA A 40 11.34 -1.41 29.91
N ASN A 41 12.24 -0.43 29.82
CA ASN A 41 12.22 0.59 28.78
C ASN A 41 12.39 -0.01 27.36
N VAL A 42 13.29 -0.99 27.19
CA VAL A 42 13.49 -1.70 25.92
C VAL A 42 12.25 -2.51 25.55
N THR A 43 11.67 -3.24 26.50
CA THR A 43 10.43 -4.01 26.32
C THR A 43 9.29 -3.11 25.86
N THR A 44 9.04 -1.99 26.54
CA THR A 44 8.00 -1.03 26.17
C THR A 44 8.20 -0.51 24.74
N ARG A 45 9.41 -0.05 24.41
CA ARG A 45 9.74 0.47 23.07
C ARG A 45 9.57 -0.57 21.96
N LEU A 46 9.92 -1.83 22.23
CA LEU A 46 9.73 -2.92 21.26
C LEU A 46 8.24 -3.20 21.00
N LYS A 47 7.44 -3.26 22.07
CA LYS A 47 5.98 -3.44 21.96
C LYS A 47 5.33 -2.29 21.19
N GLU A 48 5.66 -1.04 21.52
CA GLU A 48 5.13 0.13 20.82
C GLU A 48 5.44 0.12 19.33
N LYS A 49 6.67 -0.25 18.94
CA LYS A 49 7.05 -0.37 17.52
C LYS A 49 6.25 -1.48 16.82
N ALA A 50 6.10 -2.63 17.47
CA ALA A 50 5.31 -3.73 16.94
C ALA A 50 3.85 -3.33 16.73
N TYR A 51 3.23 -2.70 17.73
CA TYR A 51 1.84 -2.24 17.64
C TYR A 51 1.64 -1.24 16.50
N LYS A 52 2.51 -0.23 16.40
CA LYS A 52 2.43 0.76 15.30
C LYS A 52 2.48 0.09 13.93
N GLU A 53 3.36 -0.89 13.72
CA GLU A 53 3.45 -1.60 12.44
C GLU A 53 2.25 -2.50 12.17
N ILE A 54 1.75 -3.21 13.19
CA ILE A 54 0.55 -4.04 13.09
C ILE A 54 -0.67 -3.18 12.77
N ASP A 55 -0.91 -2.11 13.52
CA ASP A 55 -2.06 -1.23 13.36
C ASP A 55 -2.04 -0.57 11.97
N ARG A 56 -0.86 -0.13 11.50
CA ARG A 56 -0.66 0.41 10.14
C ARG A 56 -1.04 -0.61 9.06
N ARG A 57 -0.66 -1.88 9.24
CA ARG A 57 -0.96 -2.95 8.29
C ARG A 57 -2.45 -3.30 8.29
N ILE A 58 -3.05 -3.48 9.46
CA ILE A 58 -4.48 -3.73 9.60
C ILE A 58 -5.27 -2.63 8.89
N ALA A 59 -4.98 -1.35 9.18
CA ALA A 59 -5.65 -0.23 8.52
C ALA A 59 -5.49 -0.26 6.98
N SER A 60 -4.32 -0.66 6.48
CA SER A 60 -4.07 -0.78 5.03
C SER A 60 -4.86 -1.94 4.40
N LEU A 61 -4.95 -3.07 5.11
CA LEU A 61 -5.66 -4.27 4.67
C LEU A 61 -7.19 -4.08 4.73
N SER A 62 -7.71 -3.39 5.74
CA SER A 62 -9.14 -3.04 5.80
C SER A 62 -9.55 -2.17 4.61
N LYS A 63 -8.76 -1.13 4.28
CA LYS A 63 -8.96 -0.32 3.07
C LYS A 63 -8.83 -1.14 1.79
N LEU A 64 -8.05 -2.21 1.81
CA LEU A 64 -7.90 -3.11 0.67
C LEU A 64 -9.17 -3.91 0.41
N ILE A 65 -9.85 -4.39 1.46
CA ILE A 65 -11.14 -5.09 1.36
C ILE A 65 -12.19 -4.20 0.69
N GLU A 66 -12.27 -2.92 1.07
CA GLU A 66 -13.17 -1.95 0.44
C GLU A 66 -12.86 -1.81 -1.07
N LYS A 67 -11.58 -1.69 -1.42
CA LYS A 67 -11.15 -1.61 -2.83
C LYS A 67 -11.50 -2.87 -3.61
N ILE A 68 -11.34 -4.06 -3.02
CA ILE A 68 -11.70 -5.35 -3.64
C ILE A 68 -13.18 -5.35 -4.01
N ARG A 69 -14.05 -4.94 -3.07
CA ARG A 69 -15.50 -4.92 -3.28
C ARG A 69 -15.92 -3.95 -4.38
N ALA A 70 -15.25 -2.81 -4.50
CA ALA A 70 -15.57 -1.74 -5.45
C ALA A 70 -15.19 -2.03 -6.91
N VAL A 71 -14.27 -2.96 -7.18
CA VAL A 71 -13.84 -3.29 -8.55
C VAL A 71 -14.97 -4.00 -9.31
N LYS A 72 -15.24 -3.60 -10.56
CA LYS A 72 -16.30 -4.22 -11.37
C LYS A 72 -15.82 -5.40 -12.20
N ARG A 73 -14.54 -5.41 -12.60
CA ARG A 73 -13.94 -6.48 -13.43
C ARG A 73 -13.63 -7.78 -12.70
N LEU A 74 -13.86 -7.87 -11.40
CA LEU A 74 -13.74 -9.12 -10.65
C LEU A 74 -15.12 -9.74 -10.44
N THR A 75 -15.20 -11.06 -10.58
CA THR A 75 -16.41 -11.80 -10.21
C THR A 75 -16.65 -11.73 -8.71
N GLU A 76 -17.89 -11.92 -8.27
CA GLU A 76 -18.20 -11.92 -6.84
C GLU A 76 -17.45 -13.01 -6.07
N SER A 77 -17.27 -14.18 -6.70
CA SER A 77 -16.42 -15.26 -6.17
C SER A 77 -14.97 -14.80 -5.98
N GLN A 78 -14.36 -14.17 -6.98
CA GLN A 78 -12.99 -13.64 -6.88
C GLN A 78 -12.86 -12.60 -5.76
N LYS A 79 -13.83 -11.68 -5.67
CA LYS A 79 -13.85 -10.66 -4.60
C LYS A 79 -13.93 -11.31 -3.23
N SER A 80 -14.84 -12.27 -3.06
CA SER A 80 -15.02 -12.99 -1.80
C SER A 80 -13.76 -13.73 -1.39
N THR A 81 -13.16 -14.53 -2.29
CA THR A 81 -11.90 -15.24 -2.03
C THR A 81 -10.78 -14.30 -1.61
N MET A 82 -10.57 -13.20 -2.35
CA MET A 82 -9.52 -12.25 -2.03
C MET A 82 -9.79 -11.50 -0.72
N ALA A 83 -11.04 -11.12 -0.44
CA ALA A 83 -11.42 -10.47 0.80
C ALA A 83 -11.22 -11.40 2.00
N SER A 84 -11.59 -12.68 1.90
CA SER A 84 -11.37 -13.68 2.96
C SER A 84 -9.89 -13.89 3.25
N GLN A 85 -9.03 -13.94 2.22
CA GLN A 85 -7.58 -14.06 2.40
C GLN A 85 -6.97 -12.83 3.08
N VAL A 86 -7.43 -11.62 2.72
CA VAL A 86 -7.01 -10.38 3.38
C VAL A 86 -7.52 -10.32 4.83
N GLN A 87 -8.74 -10.79 5.08
CA GLN A 87 -9.31 -10.85 6.43
C GLN A 87 -8.54 -11.82 7.33
N ALA A 88 -8.16 -12.99 6.83
CA ALA A 88 -7.35 -13.96 7.58
C ALA A 88 -5.99 -13.38 8.01
N GLU A 89 -5.39 -12.52 7.20
CA GLU A 89 -4.15 -11.79 7.57
C GLU A 89 -4.41 -10.73 8.64
N ILE A 90 -5.54 -10.01 8.57
CA ILE A 90 -5.95 -9.06 9.63
C ILE A 90 -6.14 -9.79 10.96
N ASP A 91 -6.81 -10.94 10.94
CA ASP A 91 -7.07 -11.75 12.13
C ASP A 91 -5.75 -12.27 12.71
N SER A 92 -4.84 -12.75 11.85
CA SER A 92 -3.49 -13.19 12.25
C SER A 92 -2.66 -12.07 12.89
N LEU A 93 -2.71 -10.85 12.33
CA LEU A 93 -2.03 -9.69 12.88
C LEU A 93 -2.64 -9.25 14.22
N THR A 94 -3.96 -9.35 14.36
CA THR A 94 -4.68 -9.04 15.61
C THR A 94 -4.30 -10.05 16.71
N ALA A 95 -4.26 -11.34 16.39
CA ALA A 95 -3.80 -12.38 17.30
C ALA A 95 -2.34 -12.15 17.73
N LEU A 96 -1.45 -11.84 16.77
CA LEU A 96 -0.05 -11.53 17.06
C LEU A 96 0.11 -10.32 18.01
N ARG A 97 -0.73 -9.29 17.83
CA ARG A 97 -0.76 -8.13 18.73
C ARG A 97 -1.11 -8.54 20.16
N ALA A 98 -2.12 -9.39 20.34
CA ALA A 98 -2.51 -9.91 21.64
C ALA A 98 -1.39 -10.77 22.27
N THR A 99 -0.73 -11.61 21.49
CA THR A 99 0.44 -12.38 21.94
C THR A 99 1.56 -11.46 22.44
N ILE A 100 1.92 -10.42 21.69
CA ILE A 100 2.95 -9.45 22.09
C ILE A 100 2.56 -8.71 23.38
N ALA A 101 1.27 -8.43 23.57
CA ALA A 101 0.79 -7.77 24.79
C ALA A 101 1.08 -8.60 26.04
N GLY A 102 0.84 -9.92 26.00
CA GLY A 102 1.08 -10.83 27.11
C GLY A 102 2.55 -11.18 27.38
N GLN A 103 3.48 -10.88 26.47
CA GLN A 103 4.89 -11.23 26.62
C GLN A 103 5.64 -10.27 27.55
N THR A 104 6.51 -10.80 28.41
CA THR A 104 7.38 -9.99 29.30
C THR A 104 8.87 -10.15 28.95
N ASP A 105 9.24 -11.29 28.36
CA ASP A 105 10.60 -11.59 27.94
C ASP A 105 10.98 -10.91 26.61
N ILE A 106 12.13 -10.20 26.61
CA ILE A 106 12.62 -9.44 25.45
C ILE A 106 12.93 -10.35 24.26
N ALA A 107 13.50 -11.55 24.48
CA ALA A 107 13.87 -12.44 23.39
C ALA A 107 12.63 -12.96 22.65
N THR A 108 11.58 -13.27 23.41
CA THR A 108 10.28 -13.70 22.89
C THR A 108 9.60 -12.56 22.13
N ILE A 109 9.60 -11.33 22.68
CA ILE A 109 9.07 -10.15 21.99
C ILE A 109 9.80 -9.89 20.68
N ARG A 110 11.13 -9.98 20.67
CA ARG A 110 11.94 -9.80 19.45
C ARG A 110 11.56 -10.83 18.38
N THR A 111 11.34 -12.08 18.78
CA THR A 111 10.90 -13.15 17.87
C THR A 111 9.53 -12.85 17.27
N SER A 112 8.57 -12.41 18.07
CA SER A 112 7.25 -11.98 17.59
C SER A 112 7.30 -10.72 16.72
N VAL A 113 8.18 -9.76 17.00
CA VAL A 113 8.40 -8.60 16.12
C VAL A 113 8.96 -9.05 14.76
N GLN A 114 9.88 -10.02 14.74
CA GLN A 114 10.41 -10.56 13.49
C GLN A 114 9.35 -11.31 12.68
N SER A 115 8.39 -12.00 13.33
CA SER A 115 7.34 -12.73 12.61
C SER A 115 6.39 -11.80 11.84
N ILE A 116 6.20 -10.55 12.29
CA ILE A 116 5.49 -9.50 11.52
C ILE A 116 6.07 -9.41 10.09
N VAL A 117 7.39 -9.52 9.94
CA VAL A 117 8.06 -9.45 8.62
C VAL A 117 8.01 -10.79 7.87
N LYS A 118 7.84 -11.92 8.56
CA LYS A 118 7.78 -13.25 7.92
C LYS A 118 6.43 -13.50 7.23
N SER A 119 5.31 -13.06 7.82
CA SER A 119 3.96 -13.11 7.19
C SER A 119 3.75 -12.04 6.09
N TYR A 120 4.77 -11.25 5.79
CA TYR A 120 4.72 -10.08 4.90
C TYR A 120 4.32 -10.38 3.45
N ARG A 121 4.39 -11.65 2.99
CA ARG A 121 4.11 -12.05 1.60
C ARG A 121 2.68 -11.72 1.15
N ILE A 122 1.69 -11.90 2.03
CA ILE A 122 0.29 -11.56 1.74
C ILE A 122 0.17 -10.05 1.57
N TYR A 123 0.68 -9.28 2.54
CA TYR A 123 0.65 -7.83 2.53
C TYR A 123 1.31 -7.22 1.27
N VAL A 124 2.53 -7.66 0.92
CA VAL A 124 3.26 -7.11 -0.23
C VAL A 124 2.72 -7.49 -1.59
N LEU A 125 1.95 -8.57 -1.68
CA LEU A 125 1.34 -8.97 -2.95
C LEU A 125 -0.02 -8.33 -3.14
N TYR A 126 -0.93 -8.47 -2.18
CA TYR A 126 -2.32 -8.09 -2.39
C TYR A 126 -2.51 -6.59 -2.55
N ILE A 127 -1.74 -5.76 -1.82
CA ILE A 127 -1.79 -4.30 -1.97
C ILE A 127 -1.50 -3.86 -3.41
N PRO A 128 -0.34 -4.20 -4.01
CA PRO A 128 -0.06 -3.79 -5.39
C PRO A 128 -0.95 -4.50 -6.41
N LYS A 129 -1.26 -5.80 -6.23
CA LYS A 129 -2.20 -6.55 -7.10
C LYS A 129 -3.53 -5.82 -7.23
N MET A 130 -4.16 -5.48 -6.11
CA MET A 130 -5.45 -4.79 -6.12
C MET A 130 -5.35 -3.35 -6.59
N THR A 131 -4.24 -2.66 -6.31
CA THR A 131 -4.04 -1.31 -6.83
C THR A 131 -3.95 -1.31 -8.36
N ILE A 132 -3.32 -2.32 -8.96
CA ILE A 132 -3.25 -2.49 -10.42
C ILE A 132 -4.64 -2.78 -10.98
N ILE A 133 -5.36 -3.76 -10.42
CA ILE A 133 -6.70 -4.13 -10.88
C ILE A 133 -7.66 -2.93 -10.78
N ALA A 134 -7.68 -2.22 -9.66
CA ALA A 134 -8.55 -1.06 -9.48
C ALA A 134 -8.22 0.10 -10.44
N ASN A 135 -6.95 0.30 -10.77
CA ASN A 135 -6.57 1.31 -11.77
C ASN A 135 -6.97 0.89 -13.18
N ALA A 136 -6.82 -0.38 -13.53
CA ALA A 136 -7.28 -0.92 -14.80
C ALA A 136 -8.81 -0.79 -14.94
N ASP A 137 -9.55 -1.16 -13.90
CA ASP A 137 -11.01 -1.02 -13.83
C ASP A 137 -11.46 0.42 -14.07
N LYS A 138 -10.82 1.39 -13.40
CA LYS A 138 -11.08 2.82 -13.62
C LYS A 138 -10.81 3.27 -15.06
N ILE A 139 -9.72 2.82 -15.66
CA ILE A 139 -9.37 3.13 -17.06
C ILE A 139 -10.47 2.59 -18.00
N LEU A 140 -10.86 1.33 -17.83
CA LEU A 140 -11.88 0.70 -18.66
C LEU A 140 -13.23 1.39 -18.51
N ASN A 141 -13.66 1.70 -17.28
CA ASN A 141 -14.90 2.42 -17.02
C ASN A 141 -14.91 3.82 -17.66
N LEU A 142 -13.77 4.53 -17.65
CA LEU A 142 -13.63 5.83 -18.31
C LEU A 142 -13.75 5.70 -19.84
N ILE A 143 -13.11 4.68 -20.43
CA ILE A 143 -13.14 4.41 -21.88
C ILE A 143 -14.57 4.09 -22.32
N GLU A 144 -15.24 3.17 -21.62
CA GLU A 144 -16.59 2.69 -21.95
C GLU A 144 -17.69 3.73 -21.68
N GLY A 145 -17.46 4.66 -20.75
CA GLY A 145 -18.42 5.71 -20.40
C GLY A 145 -18.21 7.02 -21.16
N GLU A 146 -17.51 7.95 -20.51
CA GLU A 146 -17.37 9.34 -20.98
C GLU A 146 -16.64 9.44 -22.32
N ILE A 147 -15.58 8.65 -22.51
CA ILE A 147 -14.78 8.67 -23.74
C ILE A 147 -15.57 8.09 -24.92
N ALA A 148 -16.31 7.00 -24.72
CA ALA A 148 -17.21 6.44 -25.74
C ALA A 148 -18.26 7.48 -26.15
N THR A 149 -18.91 8.12 -25.17
CA THR A 149 -19.91 9.17 -25.40
C THR A 149 -19.34 10.33 -26.23
N LEU A 150 -18.15 10.83 -25.88
CA LEU A 150 -17.48 11.88 -26.64
C LEU A 150 -17.15 11.43 -28.07
N THR A 151 -16.70 10.19 -28.25
CA THR A 151 -16.34 9.63 -29.55
C THR A 151 -17.56 9.58 -30.47
N THR A 152 -18.72 9.15 -29.95
CA THR A 152 -19.99 9.17 -30.70
C THR A 152 -20.39 10.59 -31.09
N LYS A 153 -20.32 11.56 -30.17
CA LYS A 153 -20.67 12.97 -30.46
C LYS A 153 -19.77 13.59 -31.53
N LEU A 154 -18.47 13.31 -31.50
CA LEU A 154 -17.54 13.79 -32.52
C LEU A 154 -17.82 13.17 -33.88
N GLN A 155 -18.12 11.86 -33.93
CA GLN A 155 -18.48 11.19 -35.17
C GLN A 155 -19.74 11.79 -35.79
N LEU A 156 -20.80 11.99 -35.00
CA LEU A 156 -22.04 12.62 -35.48
C LEU A 156 -21.80 14.00 -36.12
N ARG A 157 -20.93 14.81 -35.51
CA ARG A 157 -20.59 16.13 -36.07
C ARG A 157 -19.78 16.05 -37.36
N ILE A 158 -18.91 15.05 -37.48
CA ILE A 158 -18.19 14.80 -38.73
C ILE A 158 -19.16 14.37 -39.82
N ASP A 159 -20.14 13.52 -39.50
CA ASP A 159 -21.14 13.03 -40.44
C ASP A 159 -22.08 14.17 -40.90
N GLU A 160 -22.45 15.07 -39.99
CA GLU A 160 -23.19 16.30 -40.29
C GLU A 160 -22.37 17.23 -41.21
N ALA A 161 -21.10 17.47 -40.90
CA ALA A 161 -20.22 18.27 -41.75
C ALA A 161 -20.08 17.65 -43.15
N LYS A 162 -19.93 16.32 -43.24
CA LYS A 162 -19.88 15.61 -44.52
C LYS A 162 -21.17 15.81 -45.32
N SER A 163 -22.33 15.70 -44.67
CA SER A 163 -23.64 15.88 -45.30
C SER A 163 -23.85 17.30 -45.82
N ASN A 164 -23.27 18.28 -45.14
CA ASN A 164 -23.27 19.68 -45.56
C ASN A 164 -22.18 20.02 -46.62
N GLY A 165 -21.52 19.02 -47.20
CA GLY A 165 -20.56 19.19 -48.29
C GLY A 165 -19.17 19.68 -47.87
N TYR A 166 -18.82 19.61 -46.57
CA TYR A 166 -17.49 19.93 -46.09
C TYR A 166 -16.50 18.78 -46.34
N ALA A 167 -15.23 19.11 -46.54
CA ALA A 167 -14.16 18.12 -46.60
C ALA A 167 -13.86 17.59 -45.18
N VAL A 168 -13.91 16.26 -45.00
CA VAL A 168 -13.82 15.62 -43.67
C VAL A 168 -12.64 14.66 -43.49
N ASP A 169 -11.79 14.51 -44.51
CA ASP A 169 -10.74 13.47 -44.54
C ASP A 169 -9.78 13.54 -43.35
N THR A 170 -9.33 14.75 -42.98
CA THR A 170 -8.46 14.97 -41.82
C THR A 170 -9.14 14.53 -40.52
N MET A 171 -10.42 14.89 -40.33
CA MET A 171 -11.17 14.53 -39.12
C MET A 171 -11.41 13.03 -39.03
N THR A 172 -11.73 12.37 -40.15
CA THR A 172 -11.88 10.92 -40.22
C THR A 172 -10.55 10.20 -39.91
N SER A 173 -9.43 10.72 -40.39
CA SER A 173 -8.09 10.18 -40.05
C SER A 173 -7.77 10.33 -38.56
N LEU A 174 -8.01 11.52 -37.97
CA LEU A 174 -7.82 11.76 -36.55
C LEU A 174 -8.72 10.86 -35.67
N MET A 175 -9.97 10.64 -36.07
CA MET A 175 -10.88 9.72 -35.38
C MET A 175 -10.41 8.27 -35.45
N THR A 176 -9.82 7.85 -36.58
CA THR A 176 -9.23 6.51 -36.73
C THR A 176 -8.04 6.33 -35.78
N GLN A 177 -7.13 7.31 -35.74
CA GLN A 177 -6.00 7.29 -34.80
C GLN A 177 -6.48 7.29 -33.34
N ARG A 178 -7.53 8.07 -33.02
CA ARG A 178 -8.13 8.11 -31.68
C ARG A 178 -8.66 6.74 -31.28
N LYS A 179 -9.42 6.07 -32.17
CA LYS A 179 -9.95 4.72 -31.92
C LYS A 179 -8.82 3.72 -31.65
N ALA A 180 -7.77 3.73 -32.45
CA ALA A 180 -6.59 2.87 -32.23
C ALA A 180 -5.93 3.09 -30.86
N LYS A 181 -5.84 4.35 -30.40
CA LYS A 181 -5.33 4.66 -29.06
C LYS A 181 -6.23 4.13 -27.94
N LEU A 182 -7.54 4.25 -28.08
CA LEU A 182 -8.49 3.73 -27.08
C LEU A 182 -8.51 2.19 -27.05
N GLU A 183 -8.34 1.54 -28.19
CA GLU A 183 -8.20 0.08 -28.29
C GLU A 183 -6.91 -0.40 -27.63
N SER A 184 -5.78 0.26 -27.91
CA SER A 184 -4.51 -0.01 -27.21
C SER A 184 -4.66 0.15 -25.70
N ALA A 185 -5.25 1.25 -25.22
CA ALA A 185 -5.46 1.48 -23.80
C ALA A 185 -6.32 0.38 -23.13
N THR A 186 -7.38 -0.05 -23.82
CA THR A 186 -8.24 -1.17 -23.40
C THR A 186 -7.44 -2.48 -23.29
N THR A 187 -6.66 -2.81 -24.32
CA THR A 187 -5.80 -4.01 -24.35
C THR A 187 -4.78 -4.00 -23.22
N GLN A 188 -4.12 -2.86 -22.98
CA GLN A 188 -3.14 -2.73 -21.91
C GLN A 188 -3.78 -2.85 -20.51
N ALA A 189 -4.95 -2.25 -20.29
CA ALA A 189 -5.67 -2.36 -19.02
C ALA A 189 -6.13 -3.81 -18.74
N ASN A 190 -6.72 -4.48 -19.73
CA ASN A 190 -7.13 -5.89 -19.60
C ASN A 190 -5.93 -6.81 -19.39
N GLY A 191 -4.84 -6.59 -20.15
CA GLY A 191 -3.61 -7.36 -19.99
C GLY A 191 -2.98 -7.18 -18.60
N ALA A 192 -3.04 -5.98 -18.02
CA ALA A 192 -2.58 -5.74 -16.65
C ALA A 192 -3.40 -6.54 -15.63
N ILE A 193 -4.74 -6.61 -15.78
CA ILE A 193 -5.61 -7.44 -14.93
C ILE A 193 -5.24 -8.92 -15.08
N ALA A 194 -5.15 -9.41 -16.32
CA ALA A 194 -4.84 -10.80 -16.63
C ALA A 194 -3.49 -11.23 -16.03
N LYS A 195 -2.49 -10.33 -16.06
CA LYS A 195 -1.15 -10.61 -15.53
C LYS A 195 -1.10 -10.73 -14.01
N VAL A 196 -1.88 -9.93 -13.27
CA VAL A 196 -1.80 -9.92 -11.79
C VAL A 196 -2.84 -10.79 -11.09
N THR A 197 -3.95 -11.10 -11.76
CA THR A 197 -5.03 -11.94 -11.21
C THR A 197 -4.53 -13.32 -10.72
N PRO A 198 -3.69 -14.07 -11.47
CA PRO A 198 -3.25 -15.40 -11.06
C PRO A 198 -2.17 -15.38 -9.96
N LEU A 199 -1.59 -14.22 -9.62
CA LEU A 199 -0.50 -14.16 -8.65
C LEU A 199 -0.97 -14.55 -7.23
N THR A 200 -0.22 -15.45 -6.59
CA THR A 200 -0.44 -15.92 -5.21
C THR A 200 0.77 -15.60 -4.30
N PRO A 201 0.60 -15.50 -2.97
CA PRO A 201 1.68 -15.17 -2.05
C PRO A 201 2.91 -16.09 -2.15
N ASP A 202 2.72 -17.34 -2.56
CA ASP A 202 3.78 -18.35 -2.68
C ASP A 202 4.80 -18.00 -3.78
N GLY A 203 4.38 -17.26 -4.81
CA GLY A 203 5.27 -16.78 -5.87
C GLY A 203 6.22 -15.65 -5.45
N TRP A 204 6.21 -15.21 -4.19
CA TRP A 204 7.10 -14.13 -3.73
C TRP A 204 8.51 -14.64 -3.38
N PRO A 205 9.59 -13.99 -3.88
CA PRO A 205 9.62 -12.64 -4.48
C PRO A 205 9.49 -12.56 -6.01
N GLY A 206 9.39 -13.68 -6.73
CA GLY A 206 9.30 -13.72 -8.20
C GLY A 206 8.14 -12.89 -8.79
N ASN A 207 7.02 -12.80 -8.08
CA ASN A 207 5.86 -11.97 -8.46
C ASN A 207 6.19 -10.48 -8.68
N LYS A 208 7.33 -9.97 -8.17
CA LYS A 208 7.71 -8.56 -8.35
C LYS A 208 7.81 -8.16 -9.82
N THR A 209 8.38 -9.03 -10.66
CA THR A 209 8.56 -8.76 -12.09
C THR A 209 7.20 -8.65 -12.80
N GLU A 210 6.26 -9.52 -12.45
CA GLU A 210 4.88 -9.49 -12.97
C GLU A 210 4.13 -8.23 -12.58
N LEU A 211 4.25 -7.82 -11.30
CA LEU A 211 3.67 -6.57 -10.80
C LEU A 211 4.28 -5.33 -11.48
N GLN A 212 5.58 -5.35 -11.78
CA GLN A 212 6.25 -4.26 -12.50
C GLN A 212 5.78 -4.18 -13.96
N ALA A 213 5.77 -5.32 -14.67
CA ALA A 213 5.28 -5.38 -16.04
C ALA A 213 3.84 -4.87 -16.15
N ALA A 214 2.93 -5.31 -15.27
CA ALA A 214 1.55 -4.83 -15.27
C ALA A 214 1.43 -3.32 -14.98
N ARG A 215 2.32 -2.72 -14.17
CA ARG A 215 2.35 -1.26 -13.96
C ARG A 215 2.76 -0.51 -15.22
N GLU A 216 3.74 -1.03 -15.97
CA GLU A 216 4.14 -0.43 -17.25
C GLU A 216 2.99 -0.49 -18.27
N MET A 217 2.24 -1.58 -18.32
CA MET A 217 1.02 -1.65 -19.14
C MET A 217 0.03 -0.54 -18.79
N LEU A 218 -0.23 -0.30 -17.50
CA LEU A 218 -1.10 0.81 -17.06
C LEU A 218 -0.53 2.20 -17.38
N LYS A 219 0.79 2.35 -17.40
CA LYS A 219 1.44 3.60 -17.83
C LYS A 219 1.22 3.86 -19.32
N VAL A 220 1.36 2.82 -20.15
CA VAL A 220 1.04 2.88 -21.59
C VAL A 220 -0.44 3.22 -21.79
N ALA A 221 -1.35 2.52 -21.09
CA ALA A 221 -2.79 2.78 -21.19
C ALA A 221 -3.16 4.24 -20.90
N ARG A 222 -2.59 4.82 -19.83
CA ARG A 222 -2.80 6.24 -19.48
C ARG A 222 -2.25 7.19 -20.55
N LYS A 223 -1.08 6.89 -21.11
CA LYS A 223 -0.51 7.67 -22.21
C LYS A 223 -1.43 7.65 -23.42
N ASP A 224 -1.93 6.48 -23.79
CA ASP A 224 -2.82 6.34 -24.94
C ASP A 224 -4.17 7.06 -24.74
N ILE A 225 -4.73 7.07 -23.51
CA ILE A 225 -5.90 7.91 -23.19
C ILE A 225 -5.61 9.40 -23.40
N ASN A 226 -4.46 9.88 -22.90
CA ASN A 226 -4.07 11.28 -23.07
C ASN A 226 -3.88 11.65 -24.55
N ASP A 227 -3.26 10.77 -25.33
CA ASP A 227 -3.09 10.97 -26.77
C ASP A 227 -4.44 10.93 -27.50
N ALA A 228 -5.35 10.03 -27.13
CA ALA A 228 -6.72 10.01 -27.65
C ALA A 228 -7.49 11.31 -27.37
N GLN A 229 -7.31 11.93 -26.19
CA GLN A 229 -7.90 13.22 -25.86
C GLN A 229 -7.34 14.37 -26.69
N LYS A 230 -6.02 14.38 -26.95
CA LYS A 230 -5.39 15.35 -27.86
C LYS A 230 -5.97 15.24 -29.27
N LEU A 231 -6.12 14.02 -29.78
CA LEU A 231 -6.73 13.75 -31.08
C LEU A 231 -8.18 14.26 -31.15
N ALA A 232 -8.99 14.06 -30.10
CA ALA A 232 -10.34 14.64 -30.04
C ALA A 232 -10.32 16.18 -30.05
N ASN A 233 -9.36 16.81 -29.38
CA ASN A 233 -9.21 18.26 -29.45
C ASN A 233 -8.84 18.74 -30.85
N GLN A 234 -7.98 18.01 -31.56
CA GLN A 234 -7.66 18.30 -32.96
C GLN A 234 -8.90 18.17 -33.85
N VAL A 235 -9.70 17.10 -33.72
CA VAL A 235 -10.99 16.97 -34.43
C VAL A 235 -11.90 18.16 -34.17
N ARG A 236 -12.00 18.61 -32.91
CA ARG A 236 -12.82 19.79 -32.55
C ARG A 236 -12.30 21.08 -33.19
N VAL A 237 -10.97 21.24 -33.32
CA VAL A 237 -10.37 22.41 -33.98
C VAL A 237 -10.66 22.36 -35.49
N GLU A 238 -10.47 21.21 -36.13
CA GLU A 238 -10.78 21.01 -37.54
C GLU A 238 -12.27 21.30 -37.84
N LEU A 239 -13.19 20.75 -37.04
CA LEU A 239 -14.64 21.01 -37.16
C LEU A 239 -14.99 22.51 -37.13
N LYS A 240 -14.20 23.34 -36.43
CA LYS A 240 -14.42 24.80 -36.38
C LYS A 240 -13.82 25.54 -37.57
N ALA A 241 -12.74 25.00 -38.15
CA ALA A 241 -11.98 25.64 -39.21
C ALA A 241 -12.52 25.28 -40.61
N THR A 242 -13.25 24.17 -40.75
CA THR A 242 -13.72 23.64 -42.04
C THR A 242 -14.66 24.59 -42.78
N LYS A 243 -14.42 24.74 -44.08
CA LYS A 243 -15.25 25.45 -45.07
C LYS A 243 -15.82 24.46 -46.13
N PRO A 244 -16.90 24.80 -46.86
CA PRO A 244 -17.49 23.91 -47.87
C PRO A 244 -16.47 23.54 -48.96
N ARG A 245 -16.59 22.33 -49.53
CA ARG A 245 -15.72 21.91 -50.65
C ARG A 245 -15.99 22.82 -51.87
N PRO A 246 -14.97 23.38 -52.53
CA PRO A 246 -15.19 24.11 -53.77
C PRO A 246 -15.86 23.18 -54.80
N THR A 247 -16.99 23.61 -55.35
CA THR A 247 -17.69 22.89 -56.41
C THR A 247 -16.77 22.76 -57.61
N ALA A 248 -16.65 21.55 -58.18
CA ALA A 248 -15.95 21.36 -59.43
C ALA A 248 -16.60 22.27 -60.48
N THR A 249 -15.82 23.20 -61.03
CA THR A 249 -16.26 24.06 -62.14
C THR A 249 -16.51 23.16 -63.35
N PRO A 250 -17.66 23.30 -64.05
CA PRO A 250 -18.06 22.42 -65.15
C PRO A 250 -17.08 22.41 -66.32
#